data_AF-A0A6G5A820-F1
#
_entry.id   AF-A0A6G5A820-F1
#
_cell.length_a   1.000
_cell.length_b   1.000
_cell.length_c   1.000
_cell.angle_alpha   90.00
_cell.angle_beta   90.00
_cell.angle_gamma   90.00
#
_symmetry.space_group_name_H-M   'P 1'
#
loop_
_entity.id
_entity.type
_entity.pdbx_description
1 polymer ?
#
loop_
_entity_poly.entity_id
_entity_poly.type
_entity_poly.pdbx_seq_one_letter_code
_entity_poly.pdbx_strand_id
1 'polypeptide(L)'
;MAFKTCITVIAFVYAAQIICGESDKDHASPASEGPLNETEYDYNTCIYNLMKTTTNLTLAVNCTMDCGETLEKGMPCVNVTYPPLNFSNPKLNYTCTVGNCENGTCPSNGTNMTCWAEFDKWTLRNLPETLN
;
A
#
# COMPACT_ATOMS: atom_id res chain seq x y z
N MET A 1 3.80 34.93 40.49
CA MET A 1 2.64 34.06 40.83
C MET A 1 2.18 33.25 39.60
N ALA A 2 3.08 32.56 38.90
CA ALA A 2 2.79 31.94 37.59
C ALA A 2 2.79 30.39 37.60
N PHE A 3 3.07 29.76 38.74
CA PHE A 3 3.11 28.30 38.86
C PHE A 3 1.75 27.64 39.09
N LYS A 4 0.70 28.42 39.38
CA LYS A 4 -0.61 27.89 39.80
C LYS A 4 -1.55 27.60 38.62
N THR A 5 -1.32 28.25 37.47
CA THR A 5 -2.12 28.10 36.24
C THR A 5 -1.71 26.91 35.38
N CYS A 6 -0.48 26.40 35.53
CA CYS A 6 0.00 25.24 34.78
C CYS A 6 -0.65 23.92 35.25
N ILE A 7 -1.02 23.83 36.54
CA ILE A 7 -1.59 22.62 37.14
C ILE A 7 -3.04 22.39 36.68
N THR A 8 -3.79 23.45 36.40
CA THR A 8 -5.19 23.37 35.96
C THR A 8 -5.37 22.88 34.52
N VAL A 9 -4.36 23.03 33.66
CA VAL A 9 -4.45 22.58 32.25
C VAL A 9 -4.27 21.07 32.15
N ILE A 10 -3.45 20.48 33.03
CA ILE A 10 -3.13 19.04 33.02
C ILE A 10 -4.35 18.20 33.44
N ALA A 11 -5.18 18.71 34.35
CA ALA A 11 -6.38 18.01 34.82
C ALA A 11 -7.47 17.86 33.71
N PHE A 12 -7.55 18.80 32.77
CA PHE A 12 -8.52 18.73 31.67
C PHE A 12 -8.17 17.67 30.62
N VAL A 13 -6.87 17.43 30.40
CA VAL A 13 -6.41 16.43 29.42
C VAL A 13 -6.70 15.00 29.90
N TYR A 14 -6.67 14.76 31.22
CA TYR A 14 -6.98 13.44 31.78
C TYR A 14 -8.48 13.10 31.74
N ALA A 15 -9.37 14.09 31.84
CA ALA A 15 -10.81 13.85 31.72
C ALA A 15 -11.24 13.46 30.29
N ALA A 16 -10.55 13.96 29.27
CA ALA A 16 -10.83 13.59 27.88
C ALA A 16 -10.42 12.14 27.56
N GLN A 17 -9.45 11.57 28.27
CA GLN A 17 -9.08 10.15 28.11
C GLN A 17 -10.09 9.20 28.76
N ILE A 18 -10.91 9.66 29.71
CA ILE A 18 -11.95 8.84 30.36
C ILE A 18 -13.24 8.76 29.52
N ILE A 19 -13.47 9.67 28.56
CA ILE A 19 -14.66 9.59 27.67
C ILE A 19 -14.43 8.62 26.50
N CYS A 20 -13.18 8.30 26.17
CA CYS A 20 -12.84 7.23 25.23
C CYS A 20 -12.31 5.97 25.93
N GLY A 21 -12.43 5.92 27.26
CA GLY A 21 -12.19 4.74 28.07
C GLY A 21 -13.52 4.12 28.48
N GLU A 22 -13.70 2.86 28.10
CA GLU A 22 -14.70 1.93 28.61
C GLU A 22 -16.11 2.01 28.01
N SER A 23 -16.50 0.93 27.33
CA SER A 23 -17.89 0.50 27.30
C SER A 23 -17.95 -0.97 27.64
N ASP A 24 -17.52 -1.31 28.86
CA ASP A 24 -18.08 -2.44 29.58
C ASP A 24 -19.19 -1.90 30.50
N LYS A 25 -20.43 -2.21 30.12
CA LYS A 25 -21.55 -2.30 31.06
C LYS A 25 -22.35 -3.56 30.74
N ASP A 26 -22.24 -4.48 31.69
CA ASP A 26 -23.03 -5.67 31.88
C ASP A 26 -24.55 -5.49 31.77
N HIS A 27 -25.18 -6.61 31.38
CA HIS A 27 -26.57 -7.03 31.61
C HIS A 27 -27.69 -6.40 30.76
N ALA A 28 -28.05 -7.08 29.67
CA ALA A 28 -29.24 -7.95 29.60
C ALA A 28 -29.52 -8.35 28.14
N SER A 29 -29.51 -9.65 27.87
CA SER A 29 -30.08 -10.21 26.64
C SER A 29 -31.58 -9.85 26.56
N PRO A 30 -32.09 -9.49 25.37
CA PRO A 30 -32.89 -10.49 24.69
C PRO A 30 -32.43 -10.69 23.25
N ALA A 31 -32.58 -11.93 22.80
CA ALA A 31 -32.34 -12.40 21.46
C ALA A 31 -32.90 -11.45 20.38
N SER A 32 -32.06 -11.13 19.39
CA SER A 32 -32.53 -11.04 18.01
C SER A 32 -31.35 -11.27 17.08
N GLU A 33 -31.41 -12.44 16.47
CA GLU A 33 -30.77 -12.86 15.22
C GLU A 33 -30.27 -11.75 14.28
N GLY A 34 -28.97 -11.75 14.02
CA GLY A 34 -28.37 -11.06 12.89
C GLY A 34 -26.92 -11.53 12.71
N PRO A 35 -26.54 -12.12 11.56
CA PRO A 35 -25.15 -12.51 11.33
C PRO A 35 -24.36 -11.23 11.09
N LEU A 36 -23.70 -10.71 12.12
CA LEU A 36 -22.63 -9.75 11.93
C LEU A 36 -21.49 -10.53 11.28
N ASN A 37 -21.49 -10.49 9.96
CA ASN A 37 -20.39 -10.88 9.11
C ASN A 37 -19.17 -10.09 9.58
N GLU A 38 -18.37 -10.73 10.42
CA GLU A 38 -17.04 -10.29 10.78
C GLU A 38 -16.22 -10.34 9.49
N THR A 39 -16.30 -9.29 8.66
CA THR A 39 -15.24 -9.01 7.69
C THR A 39 -14.02 -8.65 8.52
N GLU A 40 -13.34 -9.69 8.99
CA GLU A 40 -11.91 -9.73 9.23
C GLU A 40 -11.27 -8.99 8.04
N TYR A 41 -10.89 -7.73 8.26
CA TYR A 41 -10.12 -6.99 7.28
C TYR A 41 -8.77 -7.69 7.22
N ASP A 42 -8.64 -8.66 6.32
CA ASP A 42 -7.39 -9.28 5.97
C ASP A 42 -6.49 -8.16 5.42
N TYR A 43 -5.61 -7.63 6.27
CA TYR A 43 -4.56 -6.69 5.90
C TYR A 43 -3.46 -7.41 5.11
N ASN A 44 -3.83 -8.28 4.17
CA ASN A 44 -2.95 -8.76 3.11
C ASN A 44 -2.77 -7.64 2.09
N THR A 45 -2.04 -6.61 2.48
CA THR A 45 -1.52 -5.60 1.56
C THR A 45 -0.47 -6.26 0.66
N CYS A 46 -0.92 -6.86 -0.43
CA CYS A 46 -0.04 -7.41 -1.45
C CYS A 46 0.66 -6.27 -2.20
N ILE A 47 1.97 -6.40 -2.36
CA ILE A 47 2.79 -5.45 -3.09
C ILE A 47 3.05 -5.94 -4.52
N TYR A 48 3.34 -4.99 -5.40
CA TYR A 48 3.76 -5.25 -6.78
C TYR A 48 4.71 -4.15 -7.23
N ASN A 49 5.58 -4.47 -8.19
CA ASN A 49 6.62 -3.57 -8.64
C ASN A 49 6.09 -2.59 -9.70
N LEU A 50 6.51 -1.34 -9.59
CA LEU A 50 6.05 -0.23 -10.43
C LEU A 50 7.22 0.46 -11.12
N MET A 51 6.98 0.93 -12.33
CA MET A 51 7.87 1.81 -13.08
C MET A 51 7.16 3.11 -13.42
N LYS A 52 7.91 4.20 -13.43
CA LYS A 52 7.44 5.50 -13.89
C LYS A 52 7.83 5.72 -15.32
N THR A 53 7.06 6.54 -16.02
CA THR A 53 7.32 6.94 -17.41
C THR A 53 7.57 8.44 -17.49
N THR A 54 8.13 8.88 -18.61
CA THR A 54 8.30 10.31 -18.93
C THR A 54 7.00 11.10 -18.95
N THR A 55 5.86 10.43 -19.13
CA THR A 55 4.52 11.04 -19.12
C THR A 55 3.85 11.02 -17.74
N ASN A 56 4.59 10.71 -16.67
CA ASN A 56 4.08 10.52 -15.30
C ASN A 56 3.07 9.38 -15.16
N LEU A 57 3.03 8.44 -16.10
CA LEU A 57 2.26 7.22 -15.93
C LEU A 57 3.03 6.25 -15.04
N THR A 58 2.27 5.42 -14.32
CA THR A 58 2.83 4.33 -13.52
C THR A 58 2.46 3.03 -14.20
N LEU A 59 3.45 2.19 -14.47
CA LEU A 59 3.31 0.90 -15.15
C LEU A 59 3.65 -0.21 -14.17
N ALA A 60 2.82 -1.24 -14.08
CA ALA A 60 3.19 -2.45 -13.35
C ALA A 60 4.27 -3.23 -14.13
N VAL A 61 5.30 -3.72 -13.43
CA VAL A 61 6.35 -4.56 -14.06
C VAL A 61 5.79 -5.91 -14.49
N ASN A 62 4.81 -6.41 -13.74
CA ASN A 62 4.11 -7.66 -13.95
C ASN A 62 2.62 -7.47 -13.66
N CYS A 63 1.78 -8.31 -14.25
CA CYS A 63 0.34 -8.29 -14.00
C CYS A 63 -0.07 -9.22 -12.84
N THR A 64 0.86 -9.46 -11.92
CA THR A 64 0.67 -10.29 -10.73
C THR A 64 1.21 -9.57 -9.49
N MET A 65 0.59 -9.80 -8.36
CA MET A 65 1.06 -9.35 -7.05
C MET A 65 1.94 -10.43 -6.43
N ASP A 66 2.76 -10.04 -5.45
CA ASP A 66 3.67 -10.98 -4.76
C ASP A 66 2.92 -12.09 -3.99
N CYS A 67 1.64 -11.87 -3.65
CA CYS A 67 0.78 -12.88 -3.04
C CYS A 67 0.13 -13.85 -4.05
N GLY A 68 0.43 -13.72 -5.34
CA GLY A 68 -0.05 -14.63 -6.40
C GLY A 68 -1.38 -14.21 -7.04
N GLU A 69 -1.98 -13.11 -6.61
CA GLU A 69 -3.17 -12.56 -7.25
C GLU A 69 -2.83 -11.82 -8.55
N THR A 70 -3.77 -11.79 -9.49
CA THR A 70 -3.61 -11.05 -10.75
C THR A 70 -4.05 -9.59 -10.58
N LEU A 71 -3.32 -8.67 -11.19
CA LEU A 71 -3.72 -7.25 -11.26
C LEU A 71 -5.00 -7.07 -12.08
N GLU A 72 -5.68 -5.95 -11.83
CA GLU A 72 -6.92 -5.60 -12.50
C GLU A 72 -6.74 -5.54 -14.03
N LYS A 73 -7.72 -6.10 -14.75
CA LYS A 73 -7.73 -6.07 -16.22
C LYS A 73 -7.71 -4.62 -16.72
N GLY A 74 -6.83 -4.33 -17.67
CA GLY A 74 -6.69 -3.00 -18.25
C GLY A 74 -5.65 -2.12 -17.55
N MET A 75 -5.12 -2.51 -16.39
CA MET A 75 -4.03 -1.78 -15.73
C MET A 75 -2.81 -1.69 -16.66
N PRO A 76 -2.19 -0.51 -16.83
CA PRO A 76 -1.04 -0.36 -17.72
C PRO A 76 0.20 -1.07 -17.14
N CYS A 77 0.92 -1.78 -17.99
CA CYS A 77 2.01 -2.65 -17.58
C CYS A 77 3.18 -2.63 -18.58
N VAL A 78 4.31 -3.17 -18.14
CA VAL A 78 5.52 -3.34 -18.92
C VAL A 78 5.56 -4.77 -19.47
N ASN A 79 5.59 -4.92 -20.79
CA ASN A 79 5.77 -6.23 -21.42
C ASN A 79 7.24 -6.64 -21.46
N VAL A 80 8.11 -5.72 -21.88
CA VAL A 80 9.54 -5.95 -21.98
C VAL A 80 10.31 -4.64 -21.79
N THR A 81 11.50 -4.72 -21.21
CA THR A 81 12.44 -3.60 -21.08
C THR A 81 13.70 -3.85 -21.89
N TYR A 82 14.27 -2.78 -22.42
CA TYR A 82 15.60 -2.78 -23.03
C TYR A 82 16.46 -1.67 -22.42
N PRO A 83 17.61 -1.98 -21.80
CA PRO A 83 18.15 -3.33 -21.51
C PRO A 83 17.26 -4.14 -20.53
N PRO A 84 17.56 -5.44 -20.28
CA PRO A 84 16.86 -6.22 -19.27
C PRO A 84 16.81 -5.48 -17.92
N LEU A 85 15.64 -5.51 -17.28
CA LEU A 85 15.39 -4.75 -16.06
C LEU A 85 16.35 -5.17 -14.97
N ASN A 86 17.03 -4.19 -14.37
CA ASN A 86 17.92 -4.39 -13.24
C ASN A 86 17.46 -3.51 -12.07
N PHE A 87 16.80 -4.15 -11.11
CA PHE A 87 16.30 -3.50 -9.89
C PHE A 87 17.41 -2.98 -8.97
N SER A 88 18.68 -3.37 -9.13
CA SER A 88 19.77 -2.77 -8.36
C SER A 88 20.07 -1.32 -8.76
N ASN A 89 19.62 -0.90 -9.95
CA ASN A 89 19.83 0.45 -10.49
C ASN A 89 18.49 1.14 -10.80
N PRO A 90 17.75 1.63 -9.79
CA PRO A 90 16.42 2.21 -9.97
C PRO A 90 16.38 3.41 -10.91
N LYS A 91 17.44 4.23 -10.91
CA LYS A 91 17.49 5.48 -11.68
C LYS A 91 17.96 5.29 -13.13
N LEU A 92 18.08 4.05 -13.60
CA LEU A 92 18.42 3.79 -15.00
C LEU A 92 17.17 4.02 -15.87
N ASN A 93 17.35 4.74 -16.97
CA ASN A 93 16.32 4.87 -17.98
C ASN A 93 16.34 3.63 -18.88
N TYR A 94 15.21 2.93 -18.93
CA TYR A 94 14.96 1.80 -19.81
C TYR A 94 14.02 2.20 -20.93
N THR A 95 14.09 1.51 -22.06
CA THR A 95 13.03 1.52 -23.06
C THR A 95 12.01 0.44 -22.67
N CYS A 96 10.84 0.83 -22.20
CA CYS A 96 9.73 -0.07 -21.93
C CYS A 96 8.82 -0.19 -23.13
N THR A 97 8.52 -1.41 -23.53
CA THR A 97 7.36 -1.71 -24.36
C THR A 97 6.15 -1.89 -23.46
N VAL A 98 5.12 -1.08 -23.68
CA VAL A 98 3.94 -1.03 -22.80
C VAL A 98 2.76 -1.83 -23.35
N GLY A 99 1.91 -2.25 -22.42
CA GLY A 99 0.71 -3.02 -22.65
C GLY A 99 -0.34 -2.77 -21.59
N ASN A 100 -1.37 -3.61 -21.58
CA ASN A 100 -2.42 -3.61 -20.56
C ASN A 100 -2.57 -5.01 -19.99
N CYS A 101 -2.79 -5.11 -18.68
CA CYS A 101 -2.94 -6.39 -18.02
C CYS A 101 -4.17 -7.15 -18.52
N GLU A 102 -3.96 -8.41 -18.89
CA GLU A 102 -5.01 -9.36 -19.25
C GLU A 102 -4.66 -10.74 -18.69
N ASN A 103 -5.48 -11.21 -17.73
CA ASN A 103 -5.36 -12.53 -17.12
C ASN A 103 -3.95 -12.87 -16.58
N GLY A 104 -3.33 -11.92 -15.86
CA GLY A 104 -1.98 -12.10 -15.30
C GLY A 104 -0.83 -11.90 -16.29
N THR A 105 -1.13 -11.59 -17.56
CA THR A 105 -0.12 -11.30 -18.59
C THR A 105 -0.17 -9.84 -19.04
N CYS A 106 0.93 -9.33 -19.62
CA CYS A 106 1.03 -7.98 -20.16
C CYS A 106 1.21 -7.99 -21.68
N PRO A 107 0.16 -8.28 -22.48
CA PRO A 107 0.25 -8.18 -23.94
C PRO A 107 0.65 -6.76 -24.37
N SER A 108 1.64 -6.67 -25.25
CA SER A 108 2.11 -5.38 -25.76
C SER A 108 1.13 -4.78 -26.76
N ASN A 109 0.98 -3.45 -26.69
CA ASN A 109 0.24 -2.67 -27.68
C ASN A 109 1.15 -2.06 -28.77
N GLY A 110 2.42 -2.46 -28.85
CA GLY A 110 3.40 -1.92 -29.79
C GLY A 110 3.96 -0.53 -29.44
N THR A 111 3.58 0.04 -28.31
CA THR A 111 4.04 1.35 -27.86
C THR A 111 5.32 1.23 -27.04
N ASN A 112 6.34 2.02 -27.38
CA ASN A 112 7.59 2.10 -26.63
C ASN A 112 7.73 3.46 -25.97
N MET A 113 8.21 3.49 -24.72
CA MET A 113 8.48 4.71 -23.99
C MET A 113 9.63 4.57 -23.00
N THR A 114 10.21 5.69 -22.60
CA THR A 114 11.24 5.70 -21.57
C THR A 114 10.61 5.55 -20.19
N CYS A 115 11.17 4.63 -19.39
CA CYS A 115 10.69 4.29 -18.07
C CYS A 115 11.85 4.07 -17.10
N TRP A 116 11.59 4.17 -15.79
CA TRP A 116 12.56 3.89 -14.74
C TRP A 116 11.87 3.28 -13.52
N ALA A 117 12.60 2.50 -12.74
CA ALA A 117 12.07 1.92 -11.52
C ALA A 117 12.20 2.94 -10.38
N GLU A 118 11.09 3.29 -9.73
CA GLU A 118 11.13 4.17 -8.57
C GLU A 118 11.02 3.31 -7.30
N PHE A 119 12.12 3.12 -6.58
CA PHE A 119 11.99 2.70 -5.18
C PHE A 119 11.64 3.93 -4.38
N ASP A 120 10.36 4.10 -4.12
CA ASP A 120 9.93 5.01 -3.06
C ASP A 120 10.58 4.53 -1.76
N LYS A 121 11.28 5.44 -1.07
CA LYS A 121 11.92 5.18 0.23
C LYS A 121 10.95 4.69 1.32
N TRP A 122 9.65 4.65 1.03
CA TRP A 122 8.64 4.07 1.90
C TRP A 122 8.74 2.54 1.99
N THR A 123 9.08 1.84 0.90
CA THR A 123 9.24 0.38 0.89
C THR A 123 10.47 -0.09 1.68
N LEU A 124 11.52 0.73 1.74
CA LEU A 124 12.73 0.45 2.54
C LEU A 124 12.55 0.68 4.05
N ARG A 125 11.50 1.38 4.49
CA ARG A 125 11.21 1.57 5.92
C ARG A 125 10.50 0.38 6.56
N ASN A 126 10.00 -0.55 5.75
CA ASN A 126 9.29 -1.75 6.19
C ASN A 126 10.07 -3.04 5.89
N LEU A 127 11.36 -2.98 5.54
CA LEU A 127 12.18 -4.18 5.58
C LEU A 127 12.38 -4.57 7.06
N PRO A 128 12.03 -5.80 7.48
CA PRO A 128 12.44 -6.28 8.79
C PRO A 128 13.97 -6.29 8.82
N GLU A 129 14.56 -5.56 9.78
CA GLU A 129 15.98 -5.56 10.09
C GLU A 129 16.41 -6.92 10.70
N THR A 130 16.27 -8.02 9.96
CA THR A 130 16.78 -9.33 10.39
C THR A 130 17.88 -9.79 9.45
N LEU A 131 18.99 -9.06 9.49
CA LEU A 131 20.30 -9.51 9.05
C LEU A 131 21.37 -8.87 9.95
N ASN A 132 21.45 -9.37 11.18
CA ASN A 132 22.69 -9.42 11.95
C ASN A 132 22.61 -10.56 12.98
#